data_AF-A0A3D0DZ98-F1
#
_entry.id   AF-A0A3D0DZ98-F1
#
_cell.length_a   1.000
_cell.length_b   1.000
_cell.length_c   1.000
_cell.angle_alpha   90.00
_cell.angle_beta   90.00
_cell.angle_gamma   90.00
#
_symmetry.space_group_name_H-M   'P 1'
#
loop_
_entity.id
_entity.type
_entity.pdbx_description
1 polymer ?
#
loop_
_entity_poly.entity_id
_entity_poly.type
_entity_poly.pdbx_seq_one_letter_code
_entity_poly.pdbx_strand_id
1 'polypeptide(L)'
;MKHLKIGQRLALGFGIVVALMVAVLATGLSALSGMRDTIDTIVNDNNMKIEAVTDLRDAERQLAIAVRDLTLVTDEQAMQQADGSMAAASDKYAQAMAVLQERVRSPQGRALLDKVVAAEAVAVPQFELVRRYGRNNELEAGVKHLTAVVAPAVNTWMGAIDALLAYQAQVNQQEEQAANASYTKAYRVLLGLGMAALLAAAGIAWASARSITRPMNDAVALARTVAAGDLTSTISVHSRDETGQLLASLSTMNDSLVEIVARVRGSTDAIATAAGEIAAGNLDLSSRTEQQAGALEETASSMEELTSTVRQNADNARQASQLAISACDVAAKGGEVVERAVSTMASISESSKRIVDIIGV
;
A
#
# COMPACT_ATOMS: atom_id res chain seq x y z
N MET A 1 -6.88 14.50 -1.07
CA MET A 1 -6.70 13.03 -1.11
C MET A 1 -7.34 12.26 0.06
N LYS A 2 -7.69 12.86 1.21
CA LYS A 2 -8.20 12.16 2.42
C LYS A 2 -9.61 11.51 2.30
N HIS A 3 -10.20 11.49 1.11
CA HIS A 3 -11.54 10.92 0.86
C HIS A 3 -11.55 9.83 -0.21
N LEU A 4 -10.38 9.55 -0.82
CA LEU A 4 -10.27 8.48 -1.80
C LEU A 4 -10.00 7.16 -1.09
N LYS A 5 -10.61 6.10 -1.61
CA LYS A 5 -10.33 4.73 -1.17
C LYS A 5 -8.86 4.37 -1.39
N ILE A 6 -8.28 3.52 -0.56
CA ILE A 6 -6.88 3.08 -0.68
C ILE A 6 -6.61 2.54 -2.09
N GLY A 7 -7.50 1.68 -2.59
CA GLY A 7 -7.38 1.10 -3.94
C GLY A 7 -7.37 2.17 -5.04
N GLN A 8 -8.21 3.19 -4.94
CA GLN A 8 -8.25 4.30 -5.91
C GLN A 8 -6.98 5.14 -5.89
N ARG A 9 -6.41 5.39 -4.70
CA ARG A 9 -5.17 6.15 -4.53
C ARG A 9 -3.97 5.39 -5.11
N LEU A 10 -3.87 4.10 -4.81
CA LEU A 10 -2.82 3.24 -5.36
C LEU A 10 -2.96 3.12 -6.88
N ALA A 11 -4.17 2.90 -7.39
CA ALA A 11 -4.42 2.83 -8.82
C ALA A 11 -4.07 4.14 -9.54
N LEU A 12 -4.43 5.30 -8.99
CA LEU A 12 -4.02 6.60 -9.54
C LEU A 12 -2.50 6.80 -9.49
N GLY A 13 -1.88 6.47 -8.36
CA GLY A 13 -0.44 6.61 -8.19
C GLY A 13 0.35 5.73 -9.17
N PHE A 14 0.10 4.42 -9.16
CA PHE A 14 0.72 3.50 -10.10
C PHE A 14 0.35 3.82 -11.55
N GLY A 15 -0.89 4.24 -11.82
CA GLY A 15 -1.33 4.66 -13.15
C GLY A 15 -0.51 5.82 -13.70
N ILE A 16 -0.19 6.82 -12.88
CA ILE A 16 0.69 7.94 -13.28
C ILE A 16 2.10 7.43 -13.60
N VAL A 17 2.67 6.57 -12.75
CA VAL A 17 4.03 6.03 -12.97
C VAL A 17 4.07 5.17 -14.24
N VAL A 18 3.08 4.32 -14.46
CA VAL A 18 2.96 3.49 -15.67
C VAL A 18 2.79 4.37 -16.91
N ALA A 19 1.93 5.39 -16.86
CA ALA A 19 1.75 6.33 -17.98
C ALA A 19 3.07 7.05 -18.33
N LEU A 20 3.83 7.47 -17.31
CA LEU A 20 5.16 8.06 -17.53
C LEU A 20 6.15 7.05 -18.11
N MET A 21 6.16 5.80 -17.65
CA MET A 21 7.01 4.75 -18.22
C MET A 21 6.65 4.45 -19.68
N VAL A 22 5.36 4.40 -20.01
CA VAL A 22 4.90 4.24 -21.40
C VAL A 22 5.36 5.42 -22.25
N ALA A 23 5.26 6.65 -21.74
CA ALA A 23 5.75 7.83 -22.45
C ALA A 23 7.28 7.79 -22.67
N VAL A 24 8.05 7.35 -21.67
CA VAL A 24 9.50 7.13 -21.80
C VAL A 24 9.79 6.09 -22.87
N LEU A 25 9.11 4.94 -22.84
CA LEU A 25 9.29 3.86 -23.81
C LEU A 25 8.94 4.33 -25.24
N ALA A 26 7.80 4.97 -25.42
CA ALA A 26 7.34 5.46 -26.72
C ALA A 26 8.30 6.52 -27.31
N THR A 27 8.74 7.47 -26.47
CA THR A 27 9.71 8.49 -26.89
C THR A 27 11.05 7.86 -27.23
N GLY A 28 11.51 6.89 -26.42
CA GLY A 28 12.77 6.18 -26.65
C GLY A 28 12.75 5.42 -27.97
N LEU A 29 11.70 4.63 -28.21
CA LEU A 29 11.53 3.88 -29.45
C LEU A 29 11.46 4.80 -30.68
N SER A 30 10.72 5.91 -30.60
CA SER A 30 10.64 6.89 -31.68
C SER A 30 11.97 7.60 -31.96
N ALA A 31 12.76 7.88 -30.93
CA ALA A 31 14.10 8.46 -31.10
C ALA A 31 15.07 7.45 -31.74
N LEU A 32 15.00 6.19 -31.33
CA LEU A 32 15.80 5.09 -31.90
C LEU A 32 15.44 4.83 -33.37
N SER A 33 14.16 4.85 -33.74
CA SER A 33 13.75 4.70 -35.15
C SER A 33 14.23 5.86 -36.01
N GLY A 34 14.06 7.10 -35.54
CA GLY A 34 14.55 8.28 -36.27
C GLY A 34 16.08 8.29 -36.43
N MET A 35 16.81 7.81 -35.43
CA MET A 35 18.27 7.65 -35.52
C MET A 35 18.66 6.60 -36.56
N ARG A 36 17.94 5.48 -36.63
CA ARG A 36 18.18 4.45 -37.65
C ARG A 36 18.00 5.00 -39.06
N ASP A 37 16.93 5.74 -39.32
CA ASP A 37 16.64 6.32 -40.64
C ASP A 37 17.70 7.37 -41.04
N THR A 38 18.18 8.15 -40.07
CA THR A 38 19.23 9.15 -40.29
C THR A 38 20.58 8.49 -40.59
N ILE A 39 20.95 7.44 -39.85
CA ILE A 39 22.17 6.65 -40.12
C ILE A 39 22.11 6.03 -41.51
N ASP A 40 20.97 5.46 -41.89
CA ASP A 40 20.77 4.87 -43.21
C ASP A 40 20.95 5.92 -44.33
N THR A 41 20.35 7.11 -44.15
CA THR A 41 20.50 8.22 -45.09
C THR A 41 21.95 8.71 -45.20
N ILE A 42 22.66 8.84 -44.09
CA ILE A 42 24.06 9.29 -44.09
C ILE A 42 24.97 8.23 -44.74
N VAL A 43 24.86 6.97 -44.31
CA VAL A 43 25.78 5.90 -44.71
C VAL A 43 25.44 5.33 -46.09
N ASN A 44 24.18 5.00 -46.34
CA ASN A 44 23.75 4.28 -47.54
C ASN A 44 23.24 5.19 -48.67
N ASP A 45 23.19 6.51 -48.46
CA ASP A 45 22.81 7.45 -49.51
C ASP A 45 23.80 8.60 -49.67
N ASN A 46 24.02 9.43 -48.65
CA ASN A 46 24.90 10.59 -48.76
C ASN A 46 26.37 10.20 -48.97
N ASN A 47 26.90 9.26 -48.19
CA ASN A 47 28.28 8.80 -48.36
C ASN A 47 28.49 8.14 -49.72
N MET A 48 27.52 7.36 -50.22
CA MET A 48 27.57 6.79 -51.58
C MET A 48 27.61 7.88 -52.66
N LYS A 49 26.88 8.99 -52.50
CA LYS A 49 26.97 10.14 -53.42
C LYS A 49 28.35 10.80 -53.32
N ILE A 50 28.87 11.04 -52.11
CA ILE A 50 30.20 11.66 -51.92
C ILE A 50 31.29 10.79 -52.55
N GLU A 51 31.25 9.48 -52.33
CA GLU A 51 32.14 8.51 -52.95
C GLU A 51 32.04 8.57 -54.47
N ALA A 52 30.82 8.52 -55.04
CA ALA A 52 30.63 8.63 -56.47
C ALA A 52 31.11 9.97 -57.05
N VAL A 53 30.92 11.12 -56.38
CA VAL A 53 31.50 12.40 -56.85
C VAL A 53 33.04 12.38 -56.76
N THR A 54 33.60 11.72 -55.75
CA THR A 54 35.06 11.58 -55.59
C THR A 54 35.64 10.70 -56.70
N ASP A 55 35.02 9.57 -56.99
CA ASP A 55 35.38 8.69 -58.10
C ASP A 55 35.26 9.42 -59.44
N LEU A 56 34.20 10.23 -59.61
CA LEU A 56 34.02 11.07 -60.78
C LEU A 56 35.18 12.05 -60.97
N ARG A 57 35.60 12.71 -59.89
CA ARG A 57 36.73 13.66 -59.87
C ARG A 57 38.06 12.96 -60.18
N ASP A 58 38.30 11.79 -59.59
CA ASP A 58 39.54 11.04 -59.79
C ASP A 58 39.62 10.44 -61.20
N ALA A 59 38.49 10.01 -61.76
CA ALA A 59 38.39 9.56 -63.14
C ALA A 59 38.60 10.72 -64.13
N GLU A 60 38.02 11.90 -63.88
CA GLU A 60 38.24 13.11 -64.69
C GLU A 60 39.72 13.52 -64.71
N ARG A 61 40.40 13.47 -63.56
CA ARG A 61 41.85 13.73 -63.48
C ARG A 61 42.67 12.70 -64.25
N GLN A 62 42.32 11.42 -64.16
CA GLN A 62 42.97 10.35 -64.92
C GLN A 62 42.77 10.53 -66.43
N LEU A 63 41.57 10.95 -66.87
CA LEU A 63 41.31 11.32 -68.26
C LEU A 63 42.21 12.48 -68.69
N ALA A 64 42.26 13.56 -67.93
CA ALA A 64 43.08 14.72 -68.25
C ALA A 64 44.58 14.38 -68.36
N ILE A 65 45.09 13.50 -67.48
CA ILE A 65 46.47 13.01 -67.52
C ILE A 65 46.70 12.15 -68.77
N ALA A 66 45.83 11.17 -69.04
CA ALA A 66 45.96 10.30 -70.21
C ALA A 66 45.93 11.10 -71.53
N VAL A 67 45.05 12.10 -71.63
CA VAL A 67 44.96 12.99 -72.78
C VAL A 67 46.21 13.84 -72.94
N ARG A 68 46.78 14.36 -71.85
CA ARG A 68 48.07 15.07 -71.89
C ARG A 68 49.18 14.15 -72.38
N ASP A 69 49.24 12.93 -71.86
CA ASP A 69 50.33 12.00 -72.17
C ASP A 69 50.34 11.62 -73.67
N LEU A 70 49.18 11.62 -74.36
CA LEU A 70 49.08 11.49 -75.82
C LEU A 70 49.81 12.60 -76.61
N THR A 71 50.10 13.75 -76.00
CA THR A 71 50.90 14.83 -76.62
C THR A 71 52.40 14.73 -76.33
N LEU A 72 52.80 13.78 -75.47
CA LEU A 72 54.17 13.63 -74.98
C LEU A 72 54.87 12.37 -75.52
N VAL A 73 54.12 11.46 -76.13
CA VAL A 73 54.63 10.17 -76.59
C VAL A 73 54.50 10.02 -78.11
N THR A 74 55.51 9.42 -78.73
CA THR A 74 55.54 9.12 -80.18
C THR A 74 55.60 7.61 -80.46
N ASP A 75 55.89 6.80 -79.44
CA ASP A 75 55.98 5.35 -79.54
C ASP A 75 54.57 4.72 -79.52
N GLU A 76 54.37 3.72 -80.39
CA GLU A 76 53.06 3.08 -80.57
C GLU A 76 52.57 2.35 -79.30
N GLN A 77 53.46 1.72 -78.55
CA GLN A 77 53.13 1.05 -77.30
C GLN A 77 52.72 2.07 -76.23
N ALA A 78 53.43 3.19 -76.14
CA ALA A 78 53.08 4.28 -75.21
C ALA A 78 51.73 4.93 -75.57
N MET A 79 51.44 5.12 -76.86
CA MET A 79 50.13 5.60 -77.32
C MET A 79 49.00 4.61 -76.98
N GLN A 80 49.21 3.30 -77.17
CA GLN A 80 48.23 2.28 -76.80
C GLN A 80 47.96 2.27 -75.29
N GLN A 81 48.99 2.46 -74.46
CA GLN A 81 48.85 2.54 -73.01
C GLN A 81 48.05 3.79 -72.57
N ALA A 82 48.31 4.95 -73.20
CA ALA A 82 47.56 6.17 -72.93
C ALA A 82 46.09 6.04 -73.36
N ASP A 83 45.84 5.46 -74.54
CA ASP A 83 44.48 5.14 -75.02
C ASP A 83 43.74 4.19 -74.07
N GLY A 84 44.42 3.14 -73.58
CA GLY A 84 43.85 2.20 -72.61
C GLY A 84 43.54 2.86 -71.26
N SER A 85 44.42 3.75 -70.79
CA SER A 85 44.20 4.52 -69.56
C SER A 85 43.02 5.48 -69.70
N MET A 86 42.90 6.14 -70.86
CA MET A 86 41.77 7.02 -71.18
C MET A 86 40.44 6.23 -71.21
N ALA A 87 40.41 5.06 -71.85
CA ALA A 87 39.22 4.22 -71.89
C ALA A 87 38.80 3.76 -70.48
N ALA A 88 39.74 3.26 -69.67
CA ALA A 88 39.46 2.83 -68.30
C ALA A 88 38.96 3.97 -67.40
N ALA A 89 39.52 5.18 -67.55
CA ALA A 89 39.07 6.35 -66.82
C ALA A 89 37.68 6.81 -67.28
N SER A 90 37.39 6.74 -68.59
CA SER A 90 36.06 7.02 -69.14
C SER A 90 35.00 6.06 -68.60
N ASP A 91 35.31 4.77 -68.50
CA ASP A 91 34.40 3.77 -67.97
C ASP A 91 34.09 4.01 -66.48
N LYS A 92 35.12 4.31 -65.68
CA LYS A 92 34.92 4.68 -64.26
C LYS A 92 34.09 5.95 -64.12
N TYR A 93 34.36 6.96 -64.93
CA TYR A 93 33.59 8.20 -64.95
C TYR A 93 32.12 7.92 -65.26
N ALA A 94 31.83 7.12 -66.29
CA ALA A 94 30.46 6.76 -66.67
C ALA A 94 29.72 6.00 -65.55
N GLN A 95 30.40 5.08 -64.86
CA GLN A 95 29.83 4.35 -63.72
C GLN A 95 29.48 5.28 -62.55
N ALA A 96 30.43 6.15 -62.17
CA ALA A 96 30.21 7.14 -61.11
C ALA A 96 29.07 8.12 -61.48
N MET A 97 29.03 8.60 -62.72
CA MET A 97 27.98 9.46 -63.24
C MET A 97 26.60 8.80 -63.18
N ALA A 98 26.49 7.51 -63.52
CA ALA A 98 25.23 6.78 -63.46
C ALA A 98 24.67 6.72 -62.03
N VAL A 99 25.54 6.43 -61.04
CA VAL A 99 25.16 6.44 -59.61
C VAL A 99 24.65 7.83 -59.18
N LEU A 100 25.34 8.89 -59.59
CA LEU A 100 24.94 10.26 -59.27
C LEU A 100 23.61 10.65 -59.92
N GLN A 101 23.38 10.26 -61.17
CA GLN A 101 22.12 10.52 -61.87
C GLN A 101 20.93 9.80 -61.20
N GLU A 102 21.16 8.61 -60.65
CA GLU A 102 20.15 7.83 -59.95
C GLU A 102 19.86 8.38 -58.54
N ARG A 103 20.89 8.82 -57.80
CA ARG A 103 20.76 9.14 -56.37
C ARG A 103 20.64 10.63 -56.05
N VAL A 104 21.14 11.52 -56.92
CA VAL A 104 21.02 12.97 -56.72
C VAL A 104 19.63 13.44 -57.14
N ARG A 105 18.73 13.57 -56.14
CA ARG A 105 17.33 13.97 -56.35
C ARG A 105 17.00 15.39 -55.91
N SER A 106 17.84 16.03 -55.10
CA SER A 106 17.57 17.40 -54.63
C SER A 106 17.64 18.40 -55.79
N PRO A 107 16.78 19.45 -55.83
CA PRO A 107 16.78 20.42 -56.93
C PRO A 107 18.14 21.09 -57.14
N GLN A 108 18.82 21.49 -56.06
CA GLN A 108 20.14 22.12 -56.12
C GLN A 108 21.23 21.12 -56.52
N GLY A 109 21.19 19.90 -55.98
CA GLY A 109 22.13 18.84 -56.39
C GLY A 109 21.99 18.49 -57.86
N ARG A 110 20.74 18.42 -58.37
CA ARG A 110 20.47 18.16 -59.78
C ARG A 110 20.98 19.30 -60.67
N ALA A 111 20.74 20.55 -60.28
CA ALA A 111 21.28 21.69 -61.01
C ALA A 111 22.81 21.72 -61.06
N LEU A 112 23.50 21.28 -60.00
CA LEU A 112 24.96 21.14 -59.99
C LEU A 112 25.43 19.97 -60.85
N LEU A 113 24.74 18.82 -60.81
CA LEU A 113 25.03 17.68 -61.68
C LEU A 113 24.85 18.03 -63.16
N ASP A 114 23.80 18.78 -63.52
CA ASP A 114 23.58 19.20 -64.89
C ASP A 114 24.68 20.18 -65.38
N LYS A 115 25.28 20.97 -64.48
CA LYS A 115 26.49 21.78 -64.80
C LYS A 115 27.72 20.90 -65.08
N VAL A 116 27.88 19.81 -64.33
CA VAL A 116 28.95 18.83 -64.59
C VAL A 116 28.77 18.22 -65.99
N VAL A 117 27.56 17.76 -66.31
CA VAL A 117 27.23 17.20 -67.63
C VAL A 117 27.45 18.22 -68.76
N ALA A 118 27.07 19.48 -68.54
CA ALA A 118 27.30 20.54 -69.53
C ALA A 118 28.81 20.82 -69.77
N ALA A 119 29.62 20.82 -68.70
CA ALA A 119 31.05 21.04 -68.82
C ALA A 119 31.77 19.84 -69.47
N GLU A 120 31.35 18.62 -69.14
CA GLU A 120 31.80 17.38 -69.78
C GLU A 120 31.55 17.40 -71.30
N ALA A 121 30.34 17.79 -71.72
CA ALA A 121 29.97 17.87 -73.13
C ALA A 121 30.83 18.87 -73.94
N VAL A 122 31.49 19.82 -73.27
CA VAL A 122 32.45 20.74 -73.88
C VAL A 122 33.87 20.15 -73.88
N ALA A 123 34.30 19.54 -72.78
CA ALA A 123 35.67 19.06 -72.61
C ALA A 123 35.96 17.77 -73.38
N VAL A 124 35.10 16.75 -73.27
CA VAL A 124 35.36 15.40 -73.80
C VAL A 124 35.58 15.36 -75.32
N PRO A 125 34.81 16.10 -76.16
CA PRO A 125 35.07 16.12 -77.61
C PRO A 125 36.46 16.64 -77.99
N GLN A 126 37.07 17.50 -77.15
CA GLN A 126 38.42 18.02 -77.40
C GLN A 126 39.51 16.96 -77.17
N PHE A 127 39.23 15.94 -76.35
CA PHE A 127 40.18 14.84 -76.10
C PHE A 127 40.44 14.02 -77.36
N GLU A 128 39.43 13.78 -78.18
CA GLU A 128 39.60 13.10 -79.47
C GLU A 128 40.41 13.94 -80.47
N LEU A 129 40.34 15.27 -80.40
CA LEU A 129 41.21 16.13 -81.22
C LEU A 129 42.67 16.02 -80.78
N VAL A 130 42.94 16.01 -79.47
CA VAL A 130 44.30 15.76 -78.94
C VAL A 130 44.84 14.40 -79.37
N ARG A 131 44.00 13.36 -79.30
CA ARG A 131 44.35 12.01 -79.76
C ARG A 131 44.71 11.97 -81.24
N ARG A 132 44.00 12.71 -82.09
CA ARG A 132 44.33 12.84 -83.53
C ARG A 132 45.69 13.51 -83.73
N TYR A 133 45.98 14.59 -83.00
CA TYR A 133 47.30 15.24 -83.07
C TYR A 133 48.42 14.28 -82.67
N GLY A 134 48.25 13.50 -81.60
CA GLY A 134 49.21 12.48 -81.19
C GLY A 134 49.45 11.42 -82.27
N ARG A 135 48.38 10.83 -82.82
CA ARG A 135 48.46 9.79 -83.87
C ARG A 135 49.07 10.28 -85.18
N ASN A 136 48.86 11.55 -85.52
CA ASN A 136 49.43 12.16 -86.72
C ASN A 136 50.85 12.70 -86.49
N ASN A 137 51.42 12.53 -85.29
CA ASN A 137 52.72 13.08 -84.89
C ASN A 137 52.80 14.63 -84.97
N GLU A 138 51.66 15.30 -84.78
CA GLU A 138 51.49 16.76 -84.81
C GLU A 138 51.58 17.36 -83.39
N LEU A 139 52.64 17.01 -82.64
CA LEU A 139 52.73 17.28 -81.20
C LEU A 139 52.65 18.77 -80.84
N GLU A 140 53.25 19.67 -81.63
CA GLU A 140 53.20 21.12 -81.37
C GLU A 140 51.78 21.66 -81.45
N ALA A 141 51.01 21.23 -82.46
CA ALA A 141 49.60 21.58 -82.59
C ALA A 141 48.78 20.96 -81.45
N GLY A 142 49.08 19.73 -81.07
CA GLY A 142 48.48 19.03 -79.93
C GLY A 142 48.68 19.76 -78.60
N VAL A 143 49.91 20.17 -78.28
CA VAL A 143 50.23 20.92 -77.05
C VAL A 143 49.55 22.29 -77.04
N LYS A 144 49.53 22.99 -78.19
CA LYS A 144 48.82 24.28 -78.30
C LYS A 144 47.31 24.11 -78.08
N HIS A 145 46.70 23.08 -78.66
CA HIS A 145 45.28 22.79 -78.45
C HIS A 145 45.00 22.36 -76.99
N LEU A 146 45.85 21.52 -76.42
CA LEU A 146 45.76 21.07 -75.03
C LEU A 146 45.80 22.27 -74.06
N THR A 147 46.73 23.20 -74.25
CA THR A 147 46.89 24.35 -73.36
C THR A 147 45.84 25.45 -73.57
N ALA A 148 45.47 25.74 -74.83
CA ALA A 148 44.56 26.85 -75.14
C ALA A 148 43.07 26.48 -75.06
N VAL A 149 42.72 25.21 -75.26
CA VAL A 149 41.32 24.76 -75.37
C VAL A 149 40.98 23.72 -74.30
N VAL A 150 41.77 22.65 -74.21
CA VAL A 150 41.46 21.54 -73.31
C VAL A 150 41.61 21.93 -71.84
N ALA A 151 42.73 22.56 -71.47
CA ALA A 151 43.00 22.93 -70.08
C ALA A 151 41.93 23.88 -69.49
N PRO A 152 41.48 24.95 -70.17
CA PRO A 152 40.35 25.75 -69.69
C PRO A 152 39.03 24.97 -69.55
N ALA A 153 38.74 24.06 -70.50
CA ALA A 153 37.53 23.24 -70.46
C ALA A 153 37.55 22.24 -69.29
N VAL A 154 38.66 21.54 -69.10
CA VAL A 154 38.93 20.62 -67.97
C VAL A 154 38.85 21.37 -66.64
N ASN A 155 39.46 22.56 -66.52
CA ASN A 155 39.35 23.36 -65.30
C ASN A 155 37.89 23.76 -64.97
N THR A 156 37.09 24.06 -66.00
CA THR A 156 35.66 24.36 -65.83
C THR A 156 34.89 23.12 -65.37
N TRP A 157 35.21 21.96 -65.94
CA TRP A 157 34.61 20.67 -65.58
C TRP A 157 34.96 20.25 -64.15
N MET A 158 36.24 20.26 -63.79
CA MET A 158 36.71 20.01 -62.43
C MET A 158 36.07 20.99 -61.44
N GLY A 159 35.95 22.27 -61.77
CA GLY A 159 35.27 23.25 -60.93
C GLY A 159 33.78 22.94 -60.69
N ALA A 160 33.08 22.41 -61.70
CA ALA A 160 31.70 21.95 -61.54
C ALA A 160 31.60 20.70 -60.65
N ILE A 161 32.52 19.75 -60.79
CA ILE A 161 32.61 18.55 -59.93
C ILE A 161 32.90 18.96 -58.48
N ASP A 162 33.87 19.86 -58.26
CA ASP A 162 34.22 20.36 -56.93
C ASP A 162 33.04 21.09 -56.27
N ALA A 163 32.25 21.84 -57.03
CA ALA A 163 31.04 22.49 -56.53
C ALA A 163 29.96 21.47 -56.11
N LEU A 164 29.79 20.38 -56.88
CA LEU A 164 28.88 19.28 -56.52
C LEU A 164 29.37 18.54 -55.27
N LEU A 165 30.67 18.26 -55.16
CA LEU A 165 31.27 17.60 -54.00
C LEU A 165 31.08 18.44 -52.73
N ALA A 166 31.37 19.74 -52.82
CA ALA A 166 31.20 20.68 -51.71
C ALA A 166 29.73 20.74 -51.25
N TYR A 167 28.78 20.78 -52.18
CA TYR A 167 27.36 20.73 -51.84
C TYR A 167 26.97 19.43 -51.15
N GLN A 168 27.41 18.28 -51.67
CA GLN A 168 27.06 16.99 -51.08
C GLN A 168 27.70 16.80 -49.69
N ALA A 169 28.92 17.29 -49.48
CA ALA A 169 29.56 17.32 -48.17
C ALA A 169 28.82 18.25 -47.19
N GLN A 170 28.38 19.43 -47.65
CA GLN A 170 27.60 20.37 -46.85
C GLN A 170 26.25 19.76 -46.42
N VAL A 171 25.53 19.12 -47.34
CA VAL A 171 24.27 18.42 -47.02
C VAL A 171 24.51 17.33 -45.98
N ASN A 172 25.56 16.53 -46.14
CA ASN A 172 25.89 15.47 -45.18
C ASN A 172 26.20 16.04 -43.77
N GLN A 173 26.94 17.15 -43.71
CA GLN A 173 27.23 17.84 -42.45
C GLN A 173 25.97 18.42 -41.78
N GLN A 174 25.03 18.96 -42.58
CA GLN A 174 23.75 19.46 -42.05
C GLN A 174 22.89 18.34 -41.47
N GLU A 175 22.82 17.20 -42.15
CA GLU A 175 22.13 16.00 -41.67
C GLU A 175 22.76 15.48 -40.37
N GLU A 176 24.09 15.44 -40.27
CA GLU A 176 24.79 15.07 -39.04
C GLU A 176 24.47 16.01 -37.86
N GLN A 177 24.46 17.32 -38.10
CA GLN A 177 24.10 18.32 -37.09
C GLN A 177 22.64 18.19 -36.65
N ALA A 178 21.72 17.97 -37.60
CA ALA A 178 20.31 17.74 -37.32
C ALA A 178 20.10 16.44 -36.52
N ALA A 179 20.86 15.39 -36.84
CA ALA A 179 20.88 14.12 -36.11
C ALA A 179 21.31 14.32 -34.65
N ASN A 180 22.43 15.02 -34.44
CA ASN A 180 22.97 15.31 -33.10
C ASN A 180 22.03 16.18 -32.27
N ALA A 181 21.38 17.18 -32.88
CA ALA A 181 20.38 18.01 -32.22
C ALA A 181 19.15 17.19 -31.82
N SER A 182 18.67 16.31 -32.71
CA SER A 182 17.55 15.41 -32.46
C SER A 182 17.86 14.40 -31.35
N TYR A 183 19.06 13.83 -31.35
CA TYR A 183 19.57 12.97 -30.27
C TYR A 183 19.60 13.70 -28.93
N THR A 184 20.21 14.90 -28.88
CA THR A 184 20.33 15.68 -27.64
C THR A 184 18.95 16.05 -27.10
N LYS A 185 18.01 16.41 -27.98
CA LYS A 185 16.62 16.69 -27.62
C LYS A 185 15.94 15.44 -27.04
N ALA A 186 16.03 14.30 -27.72
CA ALA A 186 15.45 13.04 -27.24
C ALA A 186 16.03 12.64 -25.88
N TYR A 187 17.35 12.74 -25.71
CA TYR A 187 18.03 12.47 -24.45
C TYR A 187 17.53 13.35 -23.31
N ARG A 188 17.41 14.67 -23.52
CA ARG A 188 16.88 15.60 -22.50
C ARG A 188 15.43 15.31 -22.13
N VAL A 189 14.59 14.96 -23.12
CA VAL A 189 13.19 14.59 -22.86
C VAL A 189 13.10 13.29 -22.06
N LEU A 190 13.88 12.26 -22.42
CA LEU A 190 13.93 10.99 -21.69
C LEU A 190 14.43 11.19 -20.26
N LEU A 191 15.47 12.00 -20.06
CA LEU A 191 16.01 12.32 -18.74
C LEU A 191 14.98 13.08 -17.91
N GLY A 192 14.29 14.07 -18.50
CA GLY A 192 13.20 14.80 -17.86
C GLY A 192 12.03 13.91 -17.44
N LEU A 193 11.54 13.04 -18.34
CA LEU A 193 10.47 12.09 -18.05
C LEU A 193 10.90 11.05 -17.00
N GLY A 194 12.13 10.57 -17.06
CA GLY A 194 12.69 9.64 -16.08
C GLY A 194 12.77 10.25 -14.68
N MET A 195 13.28 11.48 -14.55
CA MET A 195 13.28 12.21 -13.28
C MET A 195 11.87 12.49 -12.78
N ALA A 196 10.94 12.89 -13.66
CA ALA A 196 9.55 13.10 -13.30
C ALA A 196 8.90 11.81 -12.79
N ALA A 197 9.18 10.66 -13.41
CA ALA A 197 8.70 9.35 -12.97
C ALA A 197 9.26 8.98 -11.59
N LEU A 198 10.56 9.19 -11.35
CA LEU A 198 11.19 8.93 -10.05
C LEU A 198 10.61 9.82 -8.94
N LEU A 199 10.46 11.12 -9.20
CA LEU A 199 9.86 12.06 -8.24
C LEU A 199 8.39 11.74 -7.96
N ALA A 200 7.63 11.39 -9.00
CA ALA A 200 6.24 10.96 -8.84
C ALA A 200 6.18 9.67 -7.99
N ALA A 201 6.99 8.66 -8.31
CA ALA A 201 7.04 7.41 -7.56
C ALA A 201 7.42 7.65 -6.08
N ALA A 202 8.46 8.46 -5.81
CA ALA A 202 8.87 8.81 -4.46
C ALA A 202 7.77 9.58 -3.70
N GLY A 203 7.13 10.55 -4.36
CA GLY A 203 6.02 11.32 -3.79
C GLY A 203 4.81 10.46 -3.48
N ILE A 204 4.43 9.54 -4.37
CA ILE A 204 3.34 8.58 -4.17
C ILE A 204 3.67 7.61 -3.04
N ALA A 205 4.89 7.07 -3.00
CA ALA A 205 5.34 6.17 -1.94
C ALA A 205 5.30 6.86 -0.57
N TRP A 206 5.83 8.08 -0.48
CA TRP A 206 5.80 8.87 0.75
C TRP A 206 4.38 9.22 1.20
N ALA A 207 3.52 9.66 0.27
CA ALA A 207 2.13 9.97 0.55
C ALA A 207 1.34 8.73 0.99
N SER A 208 1.59 7.57 0.37
CA SER A 208 0.95 6.30 0.71
C SER A 208 1.41 5.81 2.08
N ALA A 209 2.71 5.83 2.37
CA ALA A 209 3.26 5.49 3.69
C ALA A 209 2.67 6.40 4.78
N ARG A 210 2.58 7.71 4.54
CA ARG A 210 2.02 8.64 5.52
C ARG A 210 0.51 8.48 5.71
N SER A 211 -0.24 8.17 4.65
CA SER A 211 -1.71 8.10 4.70
C SER A 211 -2.26 6.72 5.07
N ILE A 212 -1.50 5.65 4.90
CA ILE A 212 -1.93 4.28 5.23
C ILE A 212 -1.23 3.81 6.50
N THR A 213 0.10 3.84 6.54
CA THR A 213 0.88 3.25 7.63
C THR A 213 0.65 3.97 8.97
N ARG A 214 0.47 5.29 8.98
CA ARG A 214 0.20 6.02 10.23
C ARG A 214 -1.15 5.65 10.86
N PRO A 215 -2.31 5.78 10.18
CA PRO A 215 -3.58 5.32 10.72
C PRO A 215 -3.60 3.84 11.11
N MET A 216 -2.88 2.99 10.37
CA MET A 216 -2.74 1.57 10.72
C MET A 216 -1.98 1.38 12.04
N ASN A 217 -0.91 2.15 12.27
CA ASN A 217 -0.19 2.12 13.54
C ASN A 217 -1.06 2.64 14.69
N ASP A 218 -1.87 3.67 14.47
CA ASP A 218 -2.81 4.19 15.47
C ASP A 218 -3.86 3.12 15.85
N ALA A 219 -4.40 2.41 14.86
CA ALA A 219 -5.33 1.29 15.06
C ALA A 219 -4.68 0.15 15.86
N VAL A 220 -3.44 -0.22 15.53
CA VAL A 220 -2.67 -1.26 16.26
C VAL A 220 -2.39 -0.80 17.69
N ALA A 221 -2.05 0.47 17.89
CA ALA A 221 -1.81 1.02 19.23
C ALA A 221 -3.06 0.91 20.10
N LEU A 222 -4.23 1.36 19.62
CA LEU A 222 -5.47 1.24 20.39
C LEU A 222 -5.84 -0.22 20.68
N ALA A 223 -5.73 -1.11 19.69
CA ALA A 223 -6.03 -2.52 19.91
C ALA A 223 -5.16 -3.12 21.02
N ARG A 224 -3.89 -2.71 21.13
CA ARG A 224 -3.00 -3.09 22.23
C ARG A 224 -3.43 -2.48 23.56
N THR A 225 -3.87 -1.22 23.59
CA THR A 225 -4.36 -0.56 24.82
C THR A 225 -5.60 -1.27 25.35
N VAL A 226 -6.57 -1.56 24.47
CA VAL A 226 -7.78 -2.32 24.79
C VAL A 226 -7.45 -3.73 25.27
N ALA A 227 -6.51 -4.42 24.60
CA ALA A 227 -6.07 -5.75 25.02
C ALA A 227 -5.37 -5.76 26.38
N ALA A 228 -4.77 -4.64 26.80
CA ALA A 228 -4.18 -4.45 28.12
C ALA A 228 -5.22 -4.06 29.19
N GLY A 229 -6.49 -3.87 28.82
CA GLY A 229 -7.58 -3.47 29.72
C GLY A 229 -7.69 -1.97 29.97
N ASP A 230 -6.90 -1.15 29.28
CA ASP A 230 -7.01 0.31 29.35
C ASP A 230 -7.94 0.81 28.24
N LEU A 231 -9.14 1.24 28.64
CA LEU A 231 -10.19 1.75 27.75
C LEU A 231 -10.27 3.29 27.74
N THR A 232 -9.31 3.98 28.37
CA THR A 232 -9.33 5.45 28.50
C THR A 232 -8.85 6.18 27.23
N SER A 233 -8.32 5.43 26.26
CA SER A 233 -7.78 5.98 25.02
C SER A 233 -8.88 6.54 24.11
N THR A 234 -8.69 7.77 23.63
CA THR A 234 -9.58 8.43 22.67
C THR A 234 -8.96 8.47 21.28
N ILE A 235 -9.64 7.91 20.27
CA ILE A 235 -9.24 8.01 18.87
C ILE A 235 -9.99 9.15 18.19
N SER A 236 -9.24 9.98 17.45
CA SER A 236 -9.81 11.00 16.57
C SER A 236 -9.76 10.56 15.11
N VAL A 237 -10.94 10.26 14.55
CA VAL A 237 -11.08 9.82 13.15
C VAL A 237 -11.12 11.03 12.23
N HIS A 238 -10.05 11.25 11.47
CA HIS A 238 -9.92 12.40 10.56
C HIS A 238 -10.09 12.05 9.07
N SER A 239 -10.48 10.81 8.77
CA SER A 239 -10.54 10.26 7.41
C SER A 239 -11.88 9.56 7.16
N ARG A 240 -12.32 9.52 5.89
CA ARG A 240 -13.49 8.74 5.43
C ARG A 240 -13.12 7.53 4.55
N ASP A 241 -11.83 7.33 4.31
CA ASP A 241 -11.33 6.14 3.62
C ASP A 241 -11.38 4.89 4.52
N GLU A 242 -10.94 3.74 3.99
CA GLU A 242 -10.97 2.46 4.70
C GLU A 242 -10.22 2.50 6.04
N THR A 243 -9.14 3.28 6.14
CA THR A 243 -8.42 3.43 7.41
C THR A 243 -9.23 4.23 8.44
N GLY A 244 -9.95 5.26 7.99
CA GLY A 244 -10.87 6.03 8.83
C GLY A 244 -12.05 5.19 9.30
N GLN A 245 -12.61 4.36 8.42
CA GLN A 245 -13.69 3.43 8.77
C GLN A 245 -13.22 2.40 9.82
N LEU A 246 -12.03 1.83 9.66
CA LEU A 246 -11.44 0.93 10.65
C LEU A 246 -11.26 1.61 12.01
N LEU A 247 -10.68 2.81 12.04
CA LEU A 247 -10.48 3.57 13.28
C LEU A 247 -11.83 3.93 13.95
N ALA A 248 -12.85 4.28 13.16
CA ALA A 248 -14.19 4.53 13.68
C ALA A 248 -14.81 3.28 14.30
N SER A 249 -14.72 2.12 13.63
CA SER A 249 -15.21 0.86 14.18
C SER A 249 -14.49 0.46 15.46
N LEU A 250 -13.17 0.66 15.54
CA LEU A 250 -12.41 0.42 16.77
C LEU A 250 -12.81 1.38 17.91
N SER A 251 -13.11 2.63 17.60
CA SER A 251 -13.65 3.58 18.59
C SER A 251 -14.98 3.11 19.15
N THR A 252 -15.93 2.72 18.29
CA THR A 252 -17.23 2.19 18.72
C THR A 252 -17.07 0.92 19.57
N MET A 253 -16.12 0.05 19.23
CA MET A 253 -15.79 -1.12 20.04
C MET A 253 -15.28 -0.74 21.43
N ASN A 254 -14.38 0.25 21.53
CA ASN A 254 -13.87 0.75 22.82
C ASN A 254 -15.02 1.32 23.67
N ASP A 255 -15.87 2.18 23.09
CA ASP A 255 -17.00 2.78 23.79
C ASP A 255 -17.97 1.72 24.33
N SER A 256 -18.24 0.69 23.53
CA SER A 256 -19.10 -0.43 23.94
C SER A 256 -18.48 -1.23 25.09
N LEU A 257 -17.17 -1.45 25.06
CA LEU A 257 -16.45 -2.13 26.16
C LEU A 257 -16.47 -1.29 27.44
N VAL A 258 -16.32 0.04 27.35
CA VAL A 258 -16.44 0.95 28.50
C VAL A 258 -17.82 0.81 29.14
N GLU A 259 -18.88 0.82 28.33
CA GLU A 259 -20.25 0.68 28.84
C GLU A 259 -20.47 -0.67 29.54
N ILE A 260 -19.98 -1.77 28.95
CA ILE A 260 -20.06 -3.10 29.54
C ILE A 260 -19.33 -3.15 30.89
N VAL A 261 -18.10 -2.65 30.95
CA VAL A 261 -17.29 -2.64 32.19
C VAL A 261 -17.96 -1.76 33.27
N ALA A 262 -18.49 -0.59 32.89
CA ALA A 262 -19.21 0.27 33.81
C ALA A 262 -20.46 -0.41 34.39
N ARG A 263 -21.22 -1.13 33.54
CA ARG A 263 -22.39 -1.90 33.97
C ARG A 263 -22.01 -3.05 34.92
N VAL A 264 -20.94 -3.79 34.62
CA VAL A 264 -20.44 -4.86 35.49
C VAL A 264 -19.99 -4.31 36.84
N ARG A 265 -19.31 -3.16 36.86
CA ARG A 265 -18.90 -2.49 38.10
C ARG A 265 -20.11 -2.07 38.94
N GLY A 266 -21.11 -1.42 38.32
CA GLY A 266 -22.34 -1.03 39.01
C GLY A 266 -23.11 -2.23 39.59
N SER A 267 -23.19 -3.34 38.84
CA SER A 267 -23.78 -4.59 39.36
C SER A 267 -22.99 -5.16 40.53
N THR A 268 -21.66 -5.12 40.48
CA THR A 268 -20.79 -5.59 41.58
C THR A 268 -20.95 -4.72 42.83
N ASP A 269 -21.07 -3.40 42.68
CA ASP A 269 -21.31 -2.47 43.81
C ASP A 269 -22.68 -2.72 44.46
N ALA A 270 -23.71 -3.01 43.65
CA ALA A 270 -25.03 -3.40 44.14
C ALA A 270 -24.99 -4.74 44.90
N ILE A 271 -24.26 -5.74 44.39
CA ILE A 271 -24.04 -7.03 45.08
C ILE A 271 -23.31 -6.82 46.39
N ALA A 272 -22.26 -5.99 46.41
CA ALA A 272 -21.50 -5.68 47.63
C ALA A 272 -22.38 -5.01 48.69
N THR A 273 -23.24 -4.07 48.28
CA THR A 273 -24.21 -3.41 49.16
C THR A 273 -25.21 -4.43 49.73
N ALA A 274 -25.82 -5.26 48.88
CA ALA A 274 -26.75 -6.30 49.31
C ALA A 274 -26.09 -7.32 50.25
N ALA A 275 -24.85 -7.72 49.98
CA ALA A 275 -24.09 -8.60 50.87
C ALA A 275 -23.84 -7.94 52.24
N GLY A 276 -23.59 -6.63 52.28
CA GLY A 276 -23.48 -5.85 53.52
C GLY A 276 -24.78 -5.81 54.32
N GLU A 277 -25.92 -5.60 53.65
CA GLU A 277 -27.25 -5.65 54.28
C GLU A 277 -27.59 -7.04 54.82
N ILE A 278 -27.29 -8.11 54.06
CA ILE A 278 -27.46 -9.49 54.52
C ILE A 278 -26.60 -9.73 55.75
N ALA A 279 -25.33 -9.32 55.75
CA ALA A 279 -24.43 -9.51 56.89
C ALA A 279 -24.96 -8.79 58.14
N ALA A 280 -25.43 -7.55 58.01
CA ALA A 280 -26.04 -6.80 59.11
C ALA A 280 -27.33 -7.47 59.62
N GLY A 281 -28.21 -7.91 58.72
CA GLY A 281 -29.44 -8.62 59.06
C GLY A 281 -29.17 -9.97 59.76
N ASN A 282 -28.11 -10.67 59.35
CA ASN A 282 -27.72 -11.92 59.99
C ASN A 282 -27.19 -11.70 61.42
N LEU A 283 -26.54 -10.55 61.66
CA LEU A 283 -26.05 -10.16 62.99
C LEU A 283 -27.21 -9.80 63.94
N ASP A 284 -28.22 -9.07 63.45
CA ASP A 284 -29.46 -8.80 64.19
C ASP A 284 -30.21 -10.10 64.53
N LEU A 285 -30.36 -10.99 63.54
CA LEU A 285 -31.00 -12.29 63.74
C LEU A 285 -30.25 -13.14 64.78
N SER A 286 -28.92 -13.16 64.74
CA SER A 286 -28.10 -13.84 65.74
C SER A 286 -28.36 -13.28 67.15
N SER A 287 -28.35 -11.95 67.31
CA SER A 287 -28.63 -11.29 68.60
C SER A 287 -30.03 -11.60 69.12
N ARG A 288 -31.05 -11.57 68.26
CA ARG A 288 -32.42 -11.95 68.63
C ARG A 288 -32.53 -13.43 69.01
N THR A 289 -31.79 -14.30 68.33
CA THR A 289 -31.74 -15.73 68.64
C THR A 289 -31.10 -15.97 70.01
N GLU A 290 -30.02 -15.25 70.34
CA GLU A 290 -29.40 -15.28 71.68
C GLU A 290 -30.37 -14.79 72.77
N GLN A 291 -31.08 -13.68 72.53
CA GLN A 291 -32.08 -13.17 73.47
C GLN A 291 -33.25 -14.15 73.65
N GLN A 292 -33.72 -14.77 72.57
CA GLN A 292 -34.78 -15.77 72.62
C GLN A 292 -34.33 -17.04 73.36
N ALA A 293 -33.08 -17.47 73.17
CA ALA A 293 -32.50 -18.57 73.94
C ALA A 293 -32.48 -18.24 75.44
N GLY A 294 -32.09 -17.02 75.82
CA GLY A 294 -32.14 -16.56 77.22
C GLY A 294 -33.57 -16.55 77.80
N ALA A 295 -34.56 -16.07 77.04
CA ALA A 295 -35.96 -16.09 77.49
C ALA A 295 -36.52 -17.52 77.66
N LEU A 296 -36.10 -18.45 76.79
CA LEU A 296 -36.43 -19.87 76.93
C LEU A 296 -35.78 -20.49 78.18
N GLU A 297 -34.56 -20.10 78.52
CA GLU A 297 -33.86 -20.53 79.73
C GLU A 297 -34.58 -20.03 81.00
N GLU A 298 -35.01 -18.77 81.03
CA GLU A 298 -35.81 -18.21 82.12
C GLU A 298 -37.18 -18.89 82.24
N THR A 299 -37.81 -19.20 81.10
CA THR A 299 -39.08 -19.95 81.07
C THR A 299 -38.89 -21.37 81.62
N ALA A 300 -37.80 -22.05 81.24
CA ALA A 300 -37.48 -23.38 81.75
C ALA A 300 -37.25 -23.37 83.27
N SER A 301 -36.49 -22.38 83.77
CA SER A 301 -36.28 -22.19 85.21
C SER A 301 -37.58 -21.90 85.97
N SER A 302 -38.45 -21.04 85.42
CA SER A 302 -39.77 -20.76 85.97
C SER A 302 -40.66 -22.02 85.99
N MET A 303 -40.56 -22.87 84.98
CA MET A 303 -41.28 -24.16 84.92
C MET A 303 -40.75 -25.15 85.96
N GLU A 304 -39.45 -25.17 86.25
CA GLU A 304 -38.88 -25.97 87.36
C GLU A 304 -39.40 -25.49 88.72
N GLU A 305 -39.43 -24.18 88.95
CA GLU A 305 -39.95 -23.59 90.19
C GLU A 305 -41.46 -23.84 90.36
N LEU A 306 -42.24 -23.68 89.28
CA LEU A 306 -43.66 -24.04 89.25
C LEU A 306 -43.86 -25.52 89.53
N THR A 307 -43.07 -26.41 88.92
CA THR A 307 -43.15 -27.85 89.16
C THR A 307 -42.86 -28.20 90.61
N SER A 308 -41.85 -27.54 91.21
CA SER A 308 -41.55 -27.65 92.65
C SER A 308 -42.74 -27.22 93.52
N THR A 309 -43.34 -26.07 93.20
CA THR A 309 -44.50 -25.54 93.93
C THR A 309 -45.73 -26.44 93.80
N VAL A 310 -45.99 -26.98 92.60
CA VAL A 310 -47.07 -27.95 92.35
C VAL A 310 -46.85 -29.23 93.15
N ARG A 311 -45.60 -29.72 93.20
CA ARG A 311 -45.23 -30.89 94.02
C ARG A 311 -45.46 -30.63 95.51
N GLN A 312 -45.05 -29.46 95.99
CA GLN A 312 -45.29 -29.02 97.37
C GLN A 312 -46.80 -28.92 97.68
N ASN A 313 -47.61 -28.36 96.77
CA ASN A 313 -49.06 -28.30 96.92
C ASN A 313 -49.70 -29.69 96.95
N ALA A 314 -49.23 -30.64 96.14
CA ALA A 314 -49.70 -32.02 96.16
C ALA A 314 -49.38 -32.71 97.50
N ASP A 315 -48.18 -32.49 98.04
CA ASP A 315 -47.78 -33.02 99.36
C ASP A 315 -48.59 -32.38 100.50
N ASN A 316 -48.83 -31.06 100.44
CA ASN A 316 -49.71 -30.35 101.38
C ASN A 316 -51.15 -30.89 101.32
N ALA A 317 -51.69 -31.13 100.12
CA ALA A 317 -53.01 -31.71 99.95
C ALA A 317 -53.09 -33.14 100.52
N ARG A 318 -52.04 -33.96 100.35
CA ARG A 318 -51.92 -35.27 101.01
C ARG A 318 -51.89 -35.15 102.52
N GLN A 319 -51.08 -34.24 103.09
CA GLN A 319 -51.04 -34.01 104.53
C GLN A 319 -52.39 -33.54 105.08
N ALA A 320 -53.03 -32.59 104.40
CA ALA A 320 -54.36 -32.09 104.78
C ALA A 320 -55.41 -33.21 104.75
N SER A 321 -55.39 -34.07 103.71
CA SER A 321 -56.24 -35.27 103.63
C SER A 321 -55.98 -36.22 104.80
N GLN A 322 -54.72 -36.46 105.15
CA GLN A 322 -54.36 -37.32 106.29
C GLN A 322 -54.85 -36.73 107.62
N LEU A 323 -54.68 -35.42 107.82
CA LEU A 323 -55.22 -34.72 109.00
C LEU A 323 -56.74 -34.83 109.08
N ALA A 324 -57.45 -34.66 107.95
CA ALA A 324 -58.89 -34.79 107.88
C ALA A 324 -59.35 -36.22 108.24
N ILE A 325 -58.65 -37.25 107.75
CA ILE A 325 -58.90 -38.65 108.12
C ILE A 325 -58.69 -38.84 109.63
N SER A 326 -57.58 -38.35 110.20
CA SER A 326 -57.35 -38.43 111.65
C SER A 326 -58.40 -37.67 112.47
N ALA A 327 -58.84 -36.50 112.02
CA ALA A 327 -59.91 -35.74 112.67
C ALA A 327 -61.25 -36.49 112.62
N CYS A 328 -61.58 -37.12 111.49
CA CYS A 328 -62.74 -38.01 111.37
C CYS A 328 -62.64 -39.20 112.31
N ASP A 329 -61.45 -39.81 112.48
CA ASP A 329 -61.22 -40.94 113.38
C ASP A 329 -61.40 -40.54 114.85
N VAL A 330 -60.92 -39.35 115.23
CA VAL A 330 -61.17 -38.74 116.56
C VAL A 330 -62.65 -38.42 116.76
N ALA A 331 -63.33 -37.87 115.76
CA ALA A 331 -64.77 -37.60 115.82
C ALA A 331 -65.59 -38.89 115.94
N ALA A 332 -65.19 -39.97 115.26
CA ALA A 332 -65.80 -41.29 115.38
C ALA A 332 -65.65 -41.87 116.80
N LYS A 333 -64.43 -41.82 117.37
CA LYS A 333 -64.19 -42.18 118.78
C LYS A 333 -64.97 -41.30 119.76
N GLY A 334 -65.09 -40.01 119.46
CA GLY A 334 -65.93 -39.07 120.21
C GLY A 334 -67.42 -39.45 120.16
N GLY A 335 -67.90 -39.86 118.98
CA GLY A 335 -69.25 -40.41 118.79
C GLY A 335 -69.51 -41.63 119.68
N GLU A 336 -68.54 -42.55 119.75
CA GLU A 336 -68.61 -43.77 120.57
C GLU A 336 -68.62 -43.47 122.09
N VAL A 337 -67.97 -42.37 122.52
CA VAL A 337 -68.02 -41.87 123.91
C VAL A 337 -69.38 -41.24 124.21
N VAL A 338 -69.94 -40.46 123.28
CA VAL A 338 -71.27 -39.86 123.42
C VAL A 338 -72.35 -40.94 123.45
N GLU A 339 -72.23 -41.98 122.62
CA GLU A 339 -73.13 -43.14 122.62
C GLU A 339 -73.11 -43.87 123.98
N ARG A 340 -71.93 -44.10 124.56
CA ARG A 340 -71.80 -44.61 125.95
C ARG A 340 -72.43 -43.69 126.98
N ALA A 341 -72.30 -42.37 126.84
CA ALA A 341 -72.92 -41.41 127.74
C ALA A 341 -74.46 -41.42 127.66
N VAL A 342 -75.02 -41.54 126.45
CA VAL A 342 -76.48 -41.69 126.24
C VAL A 342 -76.99 -43.02 126.80
N SER A 343 -76.27 -44.12 126.59
CA SER A 343 -76.59 -45.42 127.21
C SER A 343 -76.58 -45.35 128.74
N THR A 344 -75.62 -44.63 129.32
CA THR A 344 -75.55 -44.43 130.78
C THR A 344 -76.69 -43.55 131.28
N MET A 345 -77.04 -42.47 130.56
CA MET A 345 -78.22 -41.63 130.83
C MET A 345 -79.52 -42.42 130.74
N ALA A 346 -79.65 -43.33 129.76
CA ALA A 346 -80.80 -44.23 129.63
C ALA A 346 -80.89 -45.19 130.83
N SER A 347 -79.75 -45.74 131.28
CA SER A 347 -79.66 -46.58 132.47
C SER A 347 -80.04 -45.82 133.75
N ILE A 348 -79.65 -44.55 133.88
CA ILE A 348 -80.06 -43.66 134.99
C ILE A 348 -81.56 -43.37 134.93
N SER A 349 -82.11 -43.12 133.74
CA SER A 349 -83.54 -42.91 133.54
C SER A 349 -84.35 -44.16 133.91
N GLU A 350 -83.84 -45.36 133.60
CA GLU A 350 -84.47 -46.62 133.97
C GLU A 350 -84.38 -46.89 135.48
N SER A 351 -83.23 -46.61 136.12
CA SER A 351 -83.10 -46.63 137.58
C SER A 351 -84.02 -45.62 138.26
N SER A 352 -84.22 -44.43 137.68
CA SER A 352 -85.15 -43.41 138.21
C SER A 352 -86.61 -43.87 138.09
N LYS A 353 -86.97 -44.58 137.01
CA LYS A 353 -88.29 -45.20 136.84
C LYS A 353 -88.57 -46.29 137.89
N ARG A 354 -87.57 -47.14 138.19
CA ARG A 354 -87.66 -48.11 139.30
C ARG A 354 -87.84 -47.45 140.66
N ILE A 355 -87.26 -46.26 140.89
CA ILE A 355 -87.47 -45.50 142.13
C ILE A 355 -88.93 -45.01 142.22
N VAL A 356 -89.51 -44.53 141.11
CA VAL A 356 -90.93 -44.11 141.07
C VAL A 356 -91.88 -45.28 141.34
N ASP A 357 -91.60 -46.46 140.78
CA ASP A 357 -92.41 -47.68 141.02
C ASP A 357 -92.37 -48.15 142.50
N ILE A 358 -91.34 -47.81 143.28
CA ILE A 358 -91.26 -48.12 144.71
C ILE A 358 -92.07 -47.14 145.58
N ILE A 359 -92.34 -45.92 145.10
CA ILE A 359 -93.03 -44.86 145.87
C ILE A 359 -94.54 -44.83 145.57
N GLY A 360 -94.98 -45.50 144.50
CA GLY A 360 -96.38 -45.58 144.09
C GLY A 360 -97.01 -46.96 144.28
N VAL A 361 -97.26 -47.38 145.53
CA VAL A 361 -98.39 -48.20 146.06
C VAL A 361 -98.06 -48.74 147.45
#